data_AF-A0A1Y1JX64-F1
#
_entry.id   AF-A0A1Y1JX64-F1
#
_cell.length_a   1.000
_cell.length_b   1.000
_cell.length_c   1.000
_cell.angle_alpha   90.00
_cell.angle_beta   90.00
_cell.angle_gamma   90.00
#
_symmetry.space_group_name_H-M   'P 1'
#
loop_
_entity.id
_entity.type
_entity.pdbx_description
1 polymer ?
#
loop_
_entity_poly.entity_id
_entity_poly.type
_entity_poly.pdbx_seq_one_letter_code
_entity_poly.pdbx_strand_id
1 'polypeptide(L)'
;MKFLFVCVTIIAAAYAATGGDECYKDSVRACKSTLKDKKDKKDPSLPSCSAKYGAIQEVLPDLQQYVNSHITRNFEYMLMATHYGNYEKSRAGFEKLFMDLSDSKWEATIDLIKYITKRGGEMKFDNIKADTVNDENASYELYELNSLAKALDMEKELAERAHHIHGEATRRRESLHDPEVSSYIENEFVHKHAATIRKLSGYTSDLTSLLNGPDSSLALYIFDDYLKKQSIV
;
A
#
# COMPACT_ATOMS: atom_id res chain seq x y z
N MET A 1 -44.93 -36.49 -41.42
CA MET A 1 -45.54 -35.32 -40.78
C MET A 1 -45.84 -35.63 -39.32
N LYS A 2 -45.02 -35.15 -38.39
CA LYS A 2 -45.38 -34.94 -36.98
C LYS A 2 -44.71 -33.64 -36.53
N PHE A 3 -45.53 -32.68 -36.12
CA PHE A 3 -45.14 -31.30 -35.85
C PHE A 3 -44.40 -31.17 -34.51
N LEU A 4 -43.42 -30.27 -34.55
CA LEU A 4 -42.69 -29.64 -33.45
C LEU A 4 -43.64 -29.06 -32.38
N PHE A 5 -43.29 -29.21 -31.11
CA PHE A 5 -43.52 -28.17 -30.09
C PHE A 5 -42.33 -28.18 -29.12
N VAL A 6 -41.42 -27.23 -29.31
CA VAL A 6 -40.35 -26.91 -28.36
C VAL A 6 -40.87 -25.75 -27.50
N CYS A 7 -41.15 -26.04 -26.23
CA CYS A 7 -41.47 -25.01 -25.24
C CYS A 7 -40.18 -24.31 -24.82
N VAL A 8 -39.92 -23.12 -25.38
CA VAL A 8 -38.88 -22.20 -24.90
C VAL A 8 -39.43 -21.47 -23.68
N THR A 9 -39.02 -21.88 -22.49
CA THR A 9 -39.28 -21.13 -21.25
C THR A 9 -38.31 -19.96 -21.15
N ILE A 10 -38.81 -18.76 -21.43
CA ILE A 10 -38.11 -17.50 -21.20
C ILE A 10 -38.04 -17.28 -19.68
N ILE A 11 -36.87 -17.50 -19.08
CA ILE A 11 -36.58 -17.08 -17.71
C ILE A 11 -36.31 -15.58 -17.77
N ALA A 12 -37.30 -14.77 -17.41
CA ALA A 12 -37.09 -13.36 -17.12
C ALA A 12 -36.27 -13.27 -15.81
N ALA A 13 -34.96 -13.07 -15.95
CA ALA A 13 -34.12 -12.65 -14.84
C ALA A 13 -34.58 -11.25 -14.42
N ALA A 14 -35.33 -11.17 -13.32
CA ALA A 14 -35.57 -9.92 -12.63
C ALA A 14 -34.21 -9.43 -12.12
N TYR A 15 -33.63 -8.46 -12.83
CA TYR A 15 -32.57 -7.63 -12.27
C TYR A 15 -33.18 -6.94 -11.06
N ALA A 16 -32.90 -7.46 -9.87
CA ALA A 16 -33.08 -6.71 -8.64
C ALA A 16 -32.14 -5.51 -8.76
N ALA A 17 -32.71 -4.36 -9.12
CA ALA A 17 -32.05 -3.08 -8.92
C ALA A 17 -31.64 -3.05 -7.45
N THR A 18 -30.34 -3.01 -7.20
CA THR A 18 -29.77 -2.73 -5.89
C THR A 18 -30.20 -1.31 -5.53
N GLY A 19 -31.39 -1.20 -4.94
CA GLY A 19 -31.86 0.04 -4.33
C GLY A 19 -30.98 0.34 -3.13
N GLY A 20 -29.79 0.87 -3.37
CA GLY A 20 -28.94 1.40 -2.32
C GLY A 20 -29.68 2.53 -1.62
N ASP A 21 -29.76 2.45 -0.30
CA ASP A 21 -30.33 3.49 0.53
C ASP A 21 -29.64 4.83 0.20
N GLU A 22 -30.40 5.80 -0.31
CA GLU A 22 -29.85 7.10 -0.72
C GLU A 22 -29.81 8.02 0.50
N CYS A 23 -28.66 8.62 0.79
CA CYS A 23 -28.50 9.62 1.86
C CYS A 23 -29.58 10.71 1.83
N TYR A 24 -29.96 11.18 0.64
CA TYR A 24 -31.04 12.17 0.51
C TYR A 24 -32.39 11.66 1.04
N LYS A 25 -32.78 10.42 0.71
CA LYS A 25 -34.04 9.84 1.20
C LYS A 25 -33.99 9.60 2.70
N ASP A 26 -32.85 9.15 3.21
CA ASP A 26 -32.65 8.94 4.65
C ASP A 26 -32.69 10.24 5.44
N SER A 27 -32.06 11.30 4.94
CA SER A 27 -32.12 12.63 5.57
C SER A 27 -33.54 13.18 5.59
N VAL A 28 -34.30 13.06 4.49
CA VAL A 28 -35.71 13.46 4.43
C VAL A 28 -36.55 12.66 5.43
N ARG A 29 -36.31 11.35 5.58
CA ARG A 29 -37.02 10.49 6.55
C ARG A 29 -36.69 10.89 7.99
N ALA A 30 -35.40 11.07 8.28
CA ALA A 30 -34.90 11.46 9.60
C ALA A 30 -35.44 12.82 10.05
N CYS A 31 -35.44 13.83 9.18
CA CYS A 31 -35.95 15.16 9.51
C CYS A 31 -37.48 15.18 9.68
N LYS A 32 -38.22 14.27 9.03
CA LYS A 32 -39.68 14.13 9.21
C LYS A 32 -40.05 13.47 10.55
N SER A 33 -39.24 12.54 11.05
CA SER A 33 -39.49 11.86 12.34
C SER A 33 -39.16 12.75 13.54
N THR A 34 -38.11 13.58 13.47
CA THR A 34 -37.74 14.51 14.57
C THR A 34 -38.81 15.58 14.85
N LEU A 35 -39.67 15.88 13.87
CA LEU A 35 -40.80 16.81 14.06
C LEU A 35 -41.95 16.20 14.88
N LYS A 36 -42.02 14.87 15.02
CA LYS A 36 -43.11 14.16 15.71
C LYS A 36 -42.76 13.77 17.15
N ASP A 37 -41.51 13.45 17.43
CA ASP A 37 -41.07 12.96 18.74
C ASP A 37 -40.09 13.94 19.44
N LYS A 38 -40.64 14.96 20.11
CA LYS A 38 -39.85 15.92 20.92
C LYS A 38 -39.29 15.35 22.23
N LYS A 39 -39.51 14.07 22.54
CA LYS A 39 -39.19 13.47 23.85
C LYS A 39 -37.90 12.66 23.90
N ASP A 40 -37.40 12.14 22.77
CA ASP A 40 -36.17 11.34 22.76
C ASP A 40 -35.09 11.99 21.89
N LYS A 41 -34.13 12.64 22.55
CA LYS A 41 -32.93 13.23 21.93
C LYS A 41 -31.94 12.15 21.51
N LYS A 42 -32.32 11.24 20.61
CA LYS A 42 -31.37 10.33 19.97
C LYS A 42 -31.02 10.92 18.60
N ASP A 43 -29.74 11.19 18.37
CA ASP A 43 -29.30 11.69 17.07
C ASP A 43 -29.78 10.75 15.96
N PRO A 44 -30.43 11.28 14.90
CA PRO A 44 -30.89 10.45 13.81
C PRO A 44 -29.68 9.82 13.10
N SER A 45 -29.56 8.50 13.18
CA SER A 45 -28.54 7.74 12.45
C SER A 45 -28.83 7.80 10.96
N LEU A 46 -27.86 8.25 10.17
CA LEU A 46 -27.90 8.35 8.71
C LEU A 46 -26.84 7.41 8.09
N PRO A 47 -27.02 6.08 8.17
CA PRO A 47 -25.98 5.11 7.81
C PRO A 47 -25.55 5.21 6.33
N SER A 48 -26.45 5.65 5.46
CA SER A 48 -26.23 5.77 4.02
C SER A 48 -25.50 7.06 3.62
N CYS A 49 -25.36 8.02 4.54
CA CYS A 49 -24.62 9.26 4.32
C CYS A 49 -23.12 9.06 4.63
N SER A 50 -22.48 8.16 3.90
CA SER A 50 -21.04 7.88 4.01
C SER A 50 -20.29 8.23 2.73
N ALA A 51 -18.97 8.35 2.81
CA ALA A 51 -18.09 8.54 1.65
C ALA A 51 -17.77 7.22 0.90
N LYS A 52 -18.41 6.11 1.27
CA LYS A 52 -18.20 4.81 0.64
C LYS A 52 -18.91 4.76 -0.72
N TYR A 53 -18.15 4.55 -1.77
CA TYR A 53 -18.66 4.33 -3.13
C TYR A 53 -17.71 3.38 -3.87
N GLY A 54 -18.18 2.78 -4.96
CA GLY A 54 -17.41 1.76 -5.69
C GLY A 54 -17.22 0.49 -4.86
N ALA A 55 -16.19 -0.28 -5.20
CA ALA A 55 -15.88 -1.56 -4.55
C ALA A 55 -14.84 -1.45 -3.42
N ILE A 56 -14.62 -0.25 -2.85
CA ILE A 56 -13.57 -0.06 -1.84
C ILE A 56 -13.68 -1.02 -0.64
N GLN A 57 -14.89 -1.41 -0.21
CA GLN A 57 -15.02 -2.32 0.93
C GLN A 57 -14.34 -3.67 0.71
N GLU A 58 -14.24 -4.11 -0.55
CA GLU A 58 -13.66 -5.38 -0.94
C GLU A 58 -12.12 -5.33 -0.91
N VAL A 59 -11.53 -4.17 -1.18
CA VAL A 59 -10.07 -3.94 -1.25
C VAL A 59 -9.53 -3.30 0.04
N LEU A 60 -10.42 -2.80 0.91
CA LEU A 60 -10.07 -2.13 2.16
C LEU A 60 -9.14 -2.97 3.06
N PRO A 61 -9.34 -4.29 3.25
CA PRO A 61 -8.42 -5.10 4.05
C PRO A 61 -7.00 -5.11 3.50
N ASP A 62 -6.84 -5.16 2.17
CA ASP A 62 -5.52 -5.17 1.53
C ASP A 62 -4.83 -3.80 1.63
N LEU A 63 -5.59 -2.71 1.48
CA LEU A 63 -5.09 -1.35 1.70
C LEU A 63 -4.61 -1.15 3.15
N GLN A 64 -5.35 -1.65 4.14
CA GLN A 64 -4.93 -1.62 5.55
C GLN A 64 -3.65 -2.43 5.78
N GLN A 65 -3.55 -3.63 5.22
CA GLN A 65 -2.32 -4.44 5.29
C GLN A 65 -1.14 -3.73 4.63
N TYR A 66 -1.39 -3.00 3.55
CA TYR A 66 -0.37 -2.25 2.85
C TYR A 66 0.13 -1.05 3.67
N VAL A 67 -0.76 -0.34 4.37
CA VAL A 67 -0.35 0.67 5.37
C VAL A 67 0.57 0.05 6.41
N ASN A 68 0.17 -1.07 7.01
CA ASN A 68 0.97 -1.73 8.05
C ASN A 68 2.32 -2.21 7.50
N SER A 69 2.36 -2.64 6.23
CA SER A 69 3.60 -2.99 5.54
C SER A 69 4.55 -1.80 5.43
N HIS A 70 4.06 -0.63 5.04
CA HIS A 70 4.88 0.59 4.97
C HIS A 70 5.37 1.03 6.36
N ILE A 71 4.56 0.88 7.40
CA ILE A 71 4.97 1.14 8.79
C ILE A 71 6.13 0.23 9.19
N THR A 72 6.01 -1.09 8.98
CA THR A 72 7.09 -2.02 9.28
C THR A 72 8.37 -1.64 8.54
N ARG A 73 8.27 -1.39 7.23
CA ARG A 73 9.41 -1.03 6.38
C ARG A 73 10.06 0.28 6.78
N ASN A 74 9.27 1.27 7.25
CA ASN A 74 9.78 2.51 7.82
C ASN A 74 10.72 2.23 9.01
N PHE A 75 10.27 1.43 9.98
CA PHE A 75 11.08 1.11 11.16
C PHE A 75 12.33 0.32 10.80
N GLU A 76 12.24 -0.64 9.88
CA GLU A 76 13.37 -1.43 9.44
C GLU A 76 14.44 -0.58 8.76
N TYR A 77 14.04 0.32 7.85
CA TYR A 77 14.99 1.26 7.23
C TYR A 77 15.58 2.24 8.25
N MET A 78 14.80 2.69 9.24
CA MET A 78 15.32 3.53 10.32
C MET A 78 16.39 2.78 11.12
N LEU A 79 16.17 1.50 11.45
CA LEU A 79 17.17 0.68 12.14
C LEU A 79 18.45 0.52 11.29
N MET A 80 18.31 0.25 9.99
CA MET A 80 19.45 0.19 9.07
C MET A 80 20.21 1.53 9.01
N ALA A 81 19.49 2.66 8.96
CA ALA A 81 20.10 3.99 8.95
C ALA A 81 20.92 4.23 10.24
N THR A 82 20.34 3.95 11.41
CA THR A 82 21.04 4.11 12.70
C THR A 82 22.26 3.22 12.83
N HIS A 83 22.24 2.02 12.24
CA HIS A 83 23.42 1.15 12.19
C HIS A 83 24.58 1.79 11.41
N TYR A 84 24.30 2.43 10.29
CA TYR A 84 25.33 3.11 9.49
C TYR A 84 25.77 4.46 10.06
N GLY A 85 24.90 5.13 10.82
CA GLY A 85 25.21 6.38 11.53
C GLY A 85 26.03 6.20 12.81
N ASN A 86 26.31 4.96 13.24
CA ASN A 86 27.13 4.72 14.43
C ASN A 86 28.62 5.00 14.18
N TYR A 87 29.40 5.16 15.25
CA TYR A 87 30.83 5.52 15.15
C TYR A 87 31.72 4.41 14.57
N GLU A 88 31.29 3.15 14.61
CA GLU A 88 32.06 2.00 14.12
C GLU A 88 31.94 1.84 12.61
N LYS A 89 30.73 1.98 12.08
CA LYS A 89 30.43 1.91 10.64
C LYS A 89 30.72 3.23 9.96
N SER A 90 30.22 4.35 10.51
CA SER A 90 30.42 5.71 10.03
C SER A 90 30.24 5.85 8.51
N ARG A 91 29.11 5.36 7.99
CA ARG A 91 28.77 5.37 6.56
C ARG A 91 27.61 6.34 6.30
N ALA A 92 27.92 7.64 6.31
CA ALA A 92 26.88 8.67 6.19
C ALA A 92 26.10 8.65 4.86
N GLY A 93 26.64 8.03 3.80
CA GLY A 93 25.90 7.82 2.55
C GLY A 93 24.85 6.73 2.65
N PHE A 94 25.19 5.59 3.28
CA PHE A 94 24.23 4.53 3.58
C PHE A 94 23.21 4.97 4.63
N GLU A 95 23.64 5.68 5.68
CA GLU A 95 22.72 6.27 6.67
C GLU A 95 21.67 7.14 5.98
N LYS A 96 22.11 8.09 5.14
CA LYS A 96 21.21 8.96 4.38
C LYS A 96 20.28 8.14 3.48
N LEU A 97 20.82 7.19 2.72
CA LEU A 97 20.04 6.33 1.82
C LEU A 97 18.87 5.65 2.54
N PHE A 98 19.14 5.03 3.70
CA PHE A 98 18.10 4.33 4.45
C PHE A 98 17.17 5.28 5.21
N MET A 99 17.65 6.44 5.65
CA MET A 99 16.77 7.45 6.22
C MET A 99 15.80 8.01 5.18
N ASP A 100 16.28 8.33 3.97
CA ASP A 100 15.44 8.79 2.86
C ASP A 100 14.35 7.75 2.50
N LEU A 101 14.72 6.45 2.50
CA LEU A 101 13.74 5.36 2.31
C LEU A 101 12.74 5.29 3.46
N SER A 102 13.21 5.41 4.71
CA SER A 102 12.36 5.40 5.90
C SER A 102 11.33 6.52 5.85
N ASP A 103 11.76 7.76 5.61
CA ASP A 103 10.90 8.93 5.50
C ASP A 103 9.87 8.76 4.38
N SER A 104 10.28 8.25 3.22
CA SER A 104 9.36 7.94 2.12
C SER A 104 8.29 6.92 2.50
N LYS A 105 8.63 5.88 3.27
CA LYS A 105 7.62 4.91 3.76
C LYS A 105 6.66 5.52 4.78
N TRP A 106 7.15 6.48 5.58
CA TRP A 106 6.29 7.22 6.50
C TRP A 106 5.31 8.14 5.76
N GLU A 107 5.78 8.87 4.76
CA GLU A 107 4.93 9.68 3.89
C GLU A 107 3.86 8.84 3.18
N ALA A 108 4.26 7.70 2.61
CA ALA A 108 3.37 6.73 1.99
C ALA A 108 2.31 6.19 2.97
N THR A 109 2.72 5.90 4.22
CA THR A 109 1.81 5.47 5.29
C THR A 109 0.74 6.53 5.54
N ILE A 110 1.15 7.79 5.72
CA ILE A 110 0.23 8.90 5.99
C ILE A 110 -0.73 9.10 4.82
N ASP A 111 -0.23 9.05 3.57
CA ASP A 111 -1.04 9.21 2.37
C ASP A 111 -2.09 8.09 2.24
N LEU A 112 -1.70 6.84 2.45
CA LEU A 112 -2.63 5.70 2.44
C LEU A 112 -3.72 5.81 3.50
N ILE A 113 -3.39 6.24 4.73
CA ILE A 113 -4.39 6.42 5.80
C ILE A 113 -5.38 7.53 5.42
N LYS A 114 -4.88 8.64 4.86
CA LYS A 114 -5.74 9.73 4.34
C LYS A 114 -6.62 9.24 3.20
N TYR A 115 -6.07 8.44 2.29
CA TYR A 115 -6.81 7.86 1.18
C TYR A 115 -7.93 6.93 1.64
N ILE A 116 -7.64 6.00 2.56
CA ILE A 116 -8.62 5.07 3.16
C ILE A 116 -9.77 5.85 3.79
N THR A 117 -9.45 6.84 4.63
CA THR A 117 -10.46 7.64 5.35
C THR A 117 -11.24 8.57 4.40
N LYS A 118 -10.60 9.14 3.38
CA LYS A 118 -11.25 9.92 2.31
C LYS A 118 -12.32 9.13 1.57
N ARG A 119 -12.12 7.83 1.38
CA ARG A 119 -13.07 6.93 0.72
C ARG A 119 -14.07 6.26 1.68
N GLY A 120 -14.15 6.75 2.93
CA GLY A 120 -15.08 6.25 3.94
C GLY A 120 -14.70 4.91 4.57
N GLY A 121 -13.46 4.44 4.35
CA GLY A 121 -12.88 3.33 5.09
C GLY A 121 -12.38 3.74 6.47
N GLU A 122 -12.21 2.77 7.35
CA GLU A 122 -11.58 2.94 8.66
C GLU A 122 -10.21 2.26 8.64
N MET A 123 -9.19 2.86 9.24
CA MET A 123 -7.86 2.24 9.32
C MET A 123 -7.79 1.27 10.50
N LYS A 124 -7.24 0.07 10.27
CA LYS A 124 -7.05 -0.98 11.26
C LYS A 124 -5.57 -1.39 11.34
N PHE A 125 -4.89 -0.97 12.40
CA PHE A 125 -3.45 -1.21 12.59
C PHE A 125 -3.13 -2.64 13.07
N ASP A 126 -4.13 -3.42 13.45
CA ASP A 126 -4.02 -4.83 13.83
C ASP A 126 -4.07 -5.78 12.61
N ASN A 127 -4.47 -5.28 11.42
CA ASN A 127 -4.50 -6.05 10.18
C ASN A 127 -3.09 -6.17 9.57
N ILE A 128 -2.20 -6.88 10.26
CA ILE A 128 -0.81 -7.08 9.88
C ILE A 128 -0.70 -8.38 9.09
N LYS A 129 -0.12 -8.31 7.88
CA LYS A 129 0.24 -9.50 7.10
C LYS A 129 1.61 -9.99 7.52
N ALA A 130 1.81 -11.31 7.57
CA ALA A 130 3.12 -11.89 7.79
C ALA A 130 4.10 -11.39 6.71
N ASP A 131 5.25 -10.91 7.16
CA ASP A 131 6.34 -10.51 6.29
C ASP A 131 6.90 -11.75 5.56
N THR A 132 7.10 -11.67 4.25
CA THR A 132 7.71 -12.78 3.48
C THR A 132 9.23 -12.67 3.42
N VAL A 133 9.78 -11.51 3.76
CA VAL A 133 11.22 -11.23 3.89
C VAL A 133 11.72 -11.57 5.31
N ASN A 134 10.88 -12.23 6.13
CA ASN A 134 11.15 -12.47 7.54
C ASN A 134 12.37 -13.39 7.73
N ASP A 135 13.38 -12.84 8.39
CA ASP A 135 14.54 -13.55 8.89
C ASP A 135 14.27 -13.85 10.36
N GLU A 136 14.20 -15.13 10.74
CA GLU A 136 13.88 -15.57 12.12
C GLU A 136 14.87 -15.01 13.17
N ASN A 137 15.98 -14.40 12.72
CA ASN A 137 16.98 -13.70 13.53
C ASN A 137 17.20 -12.22 13.11
N ALA A 138 16.20 -11.53 12.55
CA ALA A 138 16.32 -10.25 11.83
C ALA A 138 17.09 -9.13 12.58
N SER A 139 18.42 -9.19 12.50
CA SER A 139 19.27 -8.05 12.73
C SER A 139 19.24 -7.16 11.49
N TYR A 140 19.11 -5.86 11.70
CA TYR A 140 19.27 -4.84 10.66
C TYR A 140 20.69 -4.26 10.66
N GLU A 141 21.59 -4.85 11.45
CA GLU A 141 23.02 -4.58 11.48
C GLU A 141 23.73 -5.39 10.39
N LEU A 142 23.53 -4.97 9.14
CA LEU A 142 23.99 -5.69 7.95
C LEU A 142 25.25 -5.04 7.36
N TYR A 143 26.08 -5.87 6.73
CA TYR A 143 27.14 -5.37 5.83
C TYR A 143 26.53 -4.70 4.59
N GLU A 144 27.30 -3.81 3.97
CA GLU A 144 26.84 -2.88 2.93
C GLU A 144 26.18 -3.56 1.73
N LEU A 145 26.69 -4.72 1.29
CA LEU A 145 26.07 -5.47 0.20
C LEU A 145 24.76 -6.14 0.64
N ASN A 146 24.76 -6.72 1.85
CA ASN A 146 23.59 -7.41 2.39
C ASN A 146 22.45 -6.43 2.70
N SER A 147 22.77 -5.22 3.15
CA SER A 147 21.77 -4.18 3.43
C SER A 147 21.09 -3.70 2.14
N LEU A 148 21.84 -3.49 1.05
CA LEU A 148 21.27 -3.15 -0.25
C LEU A 148 20.44 -4.30 -0.84
N ALA A 149 20.90 -5.55 -0.69
CA ALA A 149 20.15 -6.71 -1.16
C ALA A 149 18.82 -6.85 -0.39
N LYS A 150 18.85 -6.73 0.95
CA LYS A 150 17.64 -6.76 1.77
C LYS A 150 16.68 -5.62 1.40
N ALA A 151 17.20 -4.40 1.24
CA ALA A 151 16.39 -3.26 0.82
C ALA A 151 15.75 -3.47 -0.56
N LEU A 152 16.48 -4.06 -1.50
CA LEU A 152 15.95 -4.39 -2.83
C LEU A 152 14.79 -5.38 -2.75
N ASP A 153 14.88 -6.41 -1.91
CA ASP A 153 13.82 -7.40 -1.76
C ASP A 153 12.61 -6.86 -1.00
N MET A 154 12.83 -6.01 0.01
CA MET A 154 11.78 -5.25 0.71
C MET A 154 10.96 -4.38 -0.26
N GLU A 155 11.61 -3.68 -1.19
CA GLU A 155 10.93 -2.85 -2.18
C GLU A 155 10.18 -3.69 -3.24
N LYS A 156 10.75 -4.82 -3.68
CA LYS A 156 10.04 -5.74 -4.58
C LYS A 156 8.77 -6.28 -3.96
N GLU A 157 8.81 -6.67 -2.69
CA GLU A 157 7.61 -7.16 -2.00
C GLU A 157 6.54 -6.07 -1.89
N LEU A 158 6.91 -4.82 -1.58
CA LEU A 158 5.97 -3.71 -1.58
C LEU A 158 5.36 -3.49 -2.97
N ALA A 159 6.16 -3.63 -4.04
CA ALA A 159 5.67 -3.54 -5.40
C ALA A 159 4.68 -4.66 -5.76
N GLU A 160 4.99 -5.90 -5.38
CA GLU A 160 4.10 -7.05 -5.59
C GLU A 160 2.79 -6.91 -4.80
N ARG A 161 2.83 -6.37 -3.57
CA ARG A 161 1.63 -6.04 -2.80
C ARG A 161 0.79 -4.95 -3.49
N ALA A 162 1.42 -3.93 -4.07
CA ALA A 162 0.72 -2.93 -4.86
C ALA A 162 0.05 -3.54 -6.10
N HIS A 163 0.74 -4.44 -6.82
CA HIS A 163 0.16 -5.17 -7.95
C HIS A 163 -1.01 -6.06 -7.53
N HIS A 164 -0.93 -6.68 -6.36
CA HIS A 164 -2.04 -7.48 -5.82
C HIS A 164 -3.28 -6.61 -5.61
N ILE A 165 -3.15 -5.47 -4.92
CA ILE A 165 -4.25 -4.52 -4.68
C ILE A 165 -4.85 -4.02 -5.99
N HIS A 166 -3.99 -3.66 -6.95
CA HIS A 166 -4.41 -3.23 -8.28
C HIS A 166 -5.19 -4.34 -9.01
N GLY A 167 -4.69 -5.57 -8.95
CA GLY A 167 -5.34 -6.75 -9.52
C GLY A 167 -6.72 -6.99 -8.92
N GLU A 168 -6.87 -6.87 -7.59
CA GLU A 168 -8.17 -6.99 -6.91
C GLU A 168 -9.14 -5.88 -7.34
N ALA A 169 -8.68 -4.63 -7.40
CA ALA A 169 -9.49 -3.48 -7.81
C ALA A 169 -9.91 -3.49 -9.30
N THR A 170 -9.20 -4.24 -10.15
CA THR A 170 -9.47 -4.32 -11.60
C THR A 170 -10.20 -5.60 -12.01
N ARG A 171 -10.62 -6.44 -11.05
CA ARG A 171 -11.37 -7.67 -11.35
C ARG A 171 -12.67 -7.35 -12.09
N ARG A 172 -12.97 -8.12 -13.14
CA ARG A 172 -14.14 -7.92 -14.04
C ARG A 172 -15.51 -8.16 -13.39
N ARG A 173 -15.58 -8.40 -12.08
CA ARG A 173 -16.86 -8.49 -11.37
C ARG A 173 -17.24 -7.08 -10.95
N GLU A 174 -18.43 -6.63 -11.34
CA GLU A 174 -18.91 -5.27 -11.06
C GLU A 174 -18.87 -4.93 -9.56
N SER A 175 -19.09 -5.92 -8.69
CA SER A 175 -18.99 -5.77 -7.23
C SER A 175 -17.57 -5.60 -6.68
N LEU A 176 -16.53 -5.86 -7.49
CA LEU A 176 -15.11 -5.82 -7.11
C LEU A 176 -14.33 -4.73 -7.87
N HIS A 177 -14.96 -4.07 -8.84
CA HIS A 177 -14.27 -3.11 -9.70
C HIS A 177 -14.23 -1.71 -9.06
N ASP A 178 -13.03 -1.21 -8.77
CA ASP A 178 -12.80 0.15 -8.24
C ASP A 178 -11.71 0.88 -9.04
N PRO A 179 -12.10 1.63 -10.10
CA PRO A 179 -11.15 2.39 -10.92
C PRO A 179 -10.33 3.41 -10.12
N GLU A 180 -10.90 4.00 -9.07
CA GLU A 180 -10.23 5.04 -8.30
C GLU A 180 -9.10 4.44 -7.45
N VAL A 181 -9.31 3.25 -6.86
CA VAL A 181 -8.23 2.48 -6.21
C VAL A 181 -7.15 2.10 -7.21
N SER A 182 -7.52 1.57 -8.38
CA SER A 182 -6.51 1.18 -9.38
C SER A 182 -5.66 2.37 -9.84
N SER A 183 -6.29 3.52 -10.12
CA SER A 183 -5.61 4.74 -10.53
C SER A 183 -4.73 5.30 -9.40
N TYR A 184 -5.21 5.29 -8.15
CA TYR A 184 -4.42 5.74 -7.00
C TYR A 184 -3.15 4.89 -6.84
N ILE A 185 -3.27 3.55 -6.92
CA ILE A 185 -2.13 2.65 -6.81
C ILE A 185 -1.10 2.87 -7.93
N GLU A 186 -1.57 3.05 -9.17
CA GLU A 186 -0.71 3.33 -10.33
C GLU A 186 0.11 4.61 -10.14
N ASN A 187 -0.58 5.72 -9.82
CA ASN A 187 0.04 7.04 -9.75
C ASN A 187 0.95 7.19 -8.53
N GLU A 188 0.52 6.71 -7.36
CA GLU A 188 1.24 6.97 -6.12
C GLU A 188 2.31 5.94 -5.77
N PHE A 189 2.23 4.72 -6.31
CA PHE A 189 3.11 3.61 -5.87
C PHE A 189 3.81 2.91 -7.02
N VAL A 190 3.09 2.42 -8.03
CA VAL A 190 3.66 1.50 -9.04
C VAL A 190 4.86 2.11 -9.76
N HIS A 191 4.76 3.38 -10.18
CA HIS A 191 5.88 4.06 -10.83
C HIS A 191 7.06 4.33 -9.90
N LYS A 192 6.79 4.71 -8.64
CA LYS A 192 7.83 4.96 -7.64
C LYS A 192 8.60 3.68 -7.31
N HIS A 193 7.90 2.56 -7.15
CA HIS A 193 8.50 1.24 -6.93
C HIS A 193 9.46 0.84 -8.03
N ALA A 194 9.06 0.99 -9.30
CA ALA A 194 9.94 0.66 -10.44
C ALA A 194 11.24 1.49 -10.43
N ALA A 195 11.13 2.79 -10.11
CA ALA A 195 12.29 3.68 -10.01
C ALA A 195 13.22 3.29 -8.85
N THR A 196 12.68 3.07 -7.65
CA THR A 196 13.44 2.70 -6.46
C THR A 196 14.12 1.35 -6.62
N ILE A 197 13.40 0.33 -7.10
CA ILE A 197 13.93 -1.02 -7.36
C ILE A 197 15.09 -0.93 -8.36
N ARG A 198 14.95 -0.14 -9.43
CA ARG A 198 16.03 0.04 -10.42
C ARG A 198 17.27 0.71 -9.82
N LYS A 199 17.09 1.70 -8.94
CA LYS A 199 18.22 2.37 -8.25
C LYS A 199 18.94 1.38 -7.33
N LEU A 200 18.21 0.68 -6.46
CA LEU A 200 18.77 -0.32 -5.56
C LEU A 200 19.46 -1.48 -6.30
N SER A 201 18.86 -1.97 -7.39
CA SER A 201 19.49 -3.01 -8.21
C SER A 201 20.80 -2.51 -8.84
N GLY A 202 20.86 -1.24 -9.23
CA GLY A 202 22.10 -0.60 -9.69
C GLY A 202 23.16 -0.59 -8.59
N TYR A 203 22.80 -0.09 -7.40
CA TYR A 203 23.69 -0.03 -6.25
C TYR A 203 24.23 -1.41 -5.83
N THR A 204 23.39 -2.45 -5.80
CA THR A 204 23.84 -3.82 -5.52
C THR A 204 24.83 -4.33 -6.58
N SER A 205 24.60 -4.03 -7.86
CA SER A 205 25.47 -4.47 -8.97
C SER A 205 26.82 -3.76 -8.91
N ASP A 206 26.79 -2.44 -8.74
CA ASP A 206 27.98 -1.60 -8.63
C ASP A 206 28.82 -2.04 -7.42
N LEU A 207 28.20 -2.17 -6.25
CA LEU A 207 28.91 -2.56 -5.04
C LEU A 207 29.49 -3.98 -5.14
N THR A 208 28.75 -4.94 -5.72
CA THR A 208 29.27 -6.29 -5.97
C THR A 208 30.53 -6.25 -6.84
N SER A 209 30.51 -5.45 -7.91
CA SER A 209 31.68 -5.28 -8.78
C SER A 209 32.86 -4.62 -8.06
N LEU A 210 32.59 -3.60 -7.24
CA LEU A 210 33.62 -2.86 -6.50
C LEU A 210 34.27 -3.73 -5.41
N LEU A 211 33.51 -4.60 -4.74
CA LEU A 211 34.03 -5.48 -3.69
C LEU A 211 34.89 -6.63 -4.22
N ASN A 212 34.79 -6.97 -5.49
CA ASN A 212 35.61 -8.02 -6.13
C ASN A 212 37.03 -7.54 -6.50
N GLY A 213 37.35 -6.24 -6.34
CA GLY A 213 38.66 -5.67 -6.63
C GLY A 213 39.63 -5.73 -5.44
N PRO A 214 40.94 -5.53 -5.69
CA PRO A 214 41.97 -5.49 -4.64
C PRO A 214 41.78 -4.30 -3.67
N ASP A 215 41.17 -3.20 -4.13
CA ASP A 215 40.97 -1.96 -3.36
C ASP A 215 39.53 -1.84 -2.80
N SER A 216 38.92 -2.97 -2.39
CA SER A 216 37.52 -3.04 -1.98
C SER A 216 37.14 -2.07 -0.84
N SER A 217 38.05 -1.84 0.11
CA SER A 217 37.84 -0.91 1.23
C SER A 217 37.78 0.55 0.79
N LEU A 218 38.67 0.96 -0.12
CA LEU A 218 38.67 2.31 -0.71
C LEU A 218 37.47 2.50 -1.63
N ALA A 219 37.15 1.50 -2.44
CA ALA A 219 35.99 1.51 -3.33
C ALA A 219 34.69 1.69 -2.55
N LEU A 220 34.55 1.01 -1.41
CA LEU A 220 33.41 1.14 -0.52
C LEU A 220 33.29 2.54 0.11
N TYR A 221 34.42 3.15 0.48
CA TYR A 221 34.43 4.53 0.97
C TYR A 221 34.00 5.53 -0.11
N ILE A 222 34.50 5.38 -1.34
CA ILE A 222 34.10 6.22 -2.48
C ILE A 222 32.62 6.02 -2.83
N PHE A 223 32.13 4.78 -2.75
CA PHE A 223 30.73 4.46 -2.97
C PHE A 223 29.82 5.12 -1.92
N ASP A 224 30.21 5.11 -0.64
CA ASP A 224 29.49 5.86 0.40
C ASP A 224 29.46 7.37 0.11
N ASP A 225 30.58 7.97 -0.33
CA ASP A 225 30.60 9.39 -0.71
C ASP A 225 29.73 9.69 -1.94
N TYR A 226 29.65 8.75 -2.88
CA TYR A 226 28.73 8.83 -4.00
C TYR A 226 27.27 8.82 -3.52
N LEU A 227 26.90 7.90 -2.62
CA LEU A 227 25.54 7.79 -2.08
C LEU A 227 25.08 9.07 -1.37
N LYS A 228 25.96 9.79 -0.65
CA LYS A 228 25.62 11.07 0.00
C LYS A 228 25.04 12.10 -0.97
N LYS A 229 25.50 12.07 -2.22
CA LYS A 229 25.12 13.02 -3.27
C LYS A 229 23.86 12.59 -4.03
N GLN A 230 23.40 11.36 -3.86
CA GLN A 230 22.21 10.85 -4.54
C GLN A 230 20.94 11.09 -3.71
N SER A 231 19.80 11.14 -4.41
CA SER A 231 18.45 11.02 -3.81
C SER A 231 17.80 9.75 -4.33
N ILE A 232 17.32 8.89 -3.42
CA ILE A 232 16.67 7.63 -3.81
C ILE A 232 15.20 7.83 -4.17
N VAL A 233 14.54 8.80 -3.54
CA VAL A 233 13.17 9.24 -3.83
C VAL A 233 13.21 10.47 -4.72
#